data_AF-A0A7X5F5F1-F1
#
_entry.id   AF-A0A7X5F5F1-F1
#
_cell.length_a   1.000
_cell.length_b   1.000
_cell.length_c   1.000
_cell.angle_alpha   90.00
_cell.angle_beta   90.00
_cell.angle_gamma   90.00
#
_symmetry.space_group_name_H-M   'P 1'
#
loop_
_entity.id
_entity.type
_entity.pdbx_description
1 polymer ?
#
loop_
_entity_poly.entity_id
_entity_poly.type
_entity_poly.pdbx_seq_one_letter_code
_entity_poly.pdbx_strand_id
1 'polypeptide(L)'
;MTVRDPRSPSAGGAEPAPGLRHRLVSGGSSGLLVVVYSQVRVPDGKFGLERMFSATRHACLFLNDTRNGWYLGQEEAIDAAIAAAIDVVRPKRILHYGASMGGYAALVTGLRRGDGAIHAFGPELELGRSGSQSALYGLPHPGTPAGALALDPALDGLRRELVHPVHLYFGHLDPVDSAGVARVLAQGLGGRLFDLASCHASHDHLYTLNVIRKITRTFDRDPEDELAARGLIRPLPRAFHAGFAAAGEALAAGERLTPEQLDALAALAPGHAGLLRLRAEAAAGTGDLALAVDLMQAAEAAIARDPALHGLPKRWRKDLPLARAGWMLALGRTEAALALLADCRETFGPDERIDALRAAAETGRG
;
A
#
# COMPACT_ATOMS: atom_id res chain seq x y z
N MET A 1 20.83 -33.75 -44.89
CA MET A 1 21.16 -33.10 -43.60
C MET A 1 21.41 -31.64 -43.92
N THR A 2 20.53 -30.69 -43.62
CA THR A 2 19.97 -30.37 -42.30
C THR A 2 18.56 -29.80 -42.48
N VAL A 3 17.63 -30.26 -41.65
CA VAL A 3 16.21 -29.88 -41.63
C VAL A 3 16.08 -28.44 -41.10
N ARG A 4 15.37 -27.56 -41.84
CA ARG A 4 14.87 -26.29 -41.31
C ARG A 4 13.49 -26.51 -40.72
N ASP A 5 13.38 -26.22 -39.43
CA ASP A 5 12.17 -26.23 -38.61
C ASP A 5 11.29 -25.00 -38.90
N PRO A 6 10.02 -25.15 -39.32
CA PRO A 6 9.10 -24.04 -39.48
C PRO A 6 8.44 -23.71 -38.14
N ARG A 7 8.97 -22.70 -37.45
CA ARG A 7 8.26 -22.06 -36.35
C ARG A 7 6.97 -21.42 -36.86
N SER A 8 5.86 -21.94 -36.34
CA SER A 8 4.49 -21.48 -36.47
C SER A 8 4.35 -19.96 -36.28
N PRO A 9 3.44 -19.29 -37.01
CA PRO A 9 3.16 -17.87 -36.83
C PRO A 9 2.51 -17.64 -35.46
N SER A 10 3.09 -16.70 -34.70
CA SER A 10 2.47 -16.17 -33.48
C SER A 10 1.11 -15.57 -33.84
N ALA A 11 0.05 -16.08 -33.21
CA ALA A 11 -1.27 -15.48 -33.24
C ALA A 11 -1.17 -14.01 -32.81
N GLY A 12 -1.71 -13.12 -33.66
CA GLY A 12 -1.74 -11.68 -33.43
C GLY A 12 -2.46 -11.34 -32.13
N GLY A 13 -1.70 -10.88 -31.15
CA GLY A 13 -2.23 -10.08 -30.05
C GLY A 13 -2.27 -8.63 -30.50
N ALA A 14 -3.35 -7.92 -30.19
CA ALA A 14 -3.40 -6.46 -30.29
C ALA A 14 -2.14 -5.86 -29.64
N GLU A 15 -1.51 -4.87 -30.28
CA GLU A 15 -0.42 -4.15 -29.63
C GLU A 15 -0.93 -3.60 -28.29
N PRO A 16 -0.26 -3.90 -27.17
CA PRO A 16 -0.70 -3.38 -25.88
C PRO A 16 -0.69 -1.85 -25.93
N ALA A 17 -1.73 -1.24 -25.37
CA ALA A 17 -1.79 0.20 -25.18
C ALA A 17 -0.46 0.70 -24.60
N PRO A 18 0.07 1.86 -25.06
CA PRO A 18 1.39 2.34 -24.66
C PRO A 18 1.47 2.46 -23.13
N GLY A 19 2.25 1.58 -22.50
CA GLY A 19 2.46 1.54 -21.05
C GLY A 19 1.98 0.26 -20.34
N LEU A 20 1.08 -0.53 -20.93
CA LEU A 20 0.64 -1.78 -20.31
C LEU A 20 1.56 -2.94 -20.68
N ARG A 21 2.06 -3.65 -19.68
CA ARG A 21 2.66 -4.97 -19.85
C ARG A 21 1.79 -6.01 -19.19
N HIS A 22 1.65 -7.15 -19.85
CA HIS A 22 0.94 -8.29 -19.27
C HIS A 22 1.69 -9.59 -19.53
N ARG A 23 1.51 -10.55 -18.63
CA ARG A 23 2.02 -11.91 -18.80
C ARG A 23 1.08 -12.89 -18.14
N LEU A 24 0.62 -13.86 -18.91
CA LEU A 24 -0.11 -15.00 -18.41
C LEU A 24 0.89 -16.09 -17.98
N VAL A 25 0.74 -16.57 -16.76
CA VAL A 25 1.36 -17.79 -16.25
C VAL A 25 0.26 -18.81 -16.06
N SER A 26 0.24 -19.83 -16.90
CA SER A 26 -0.71 -20.94 -16.76
C SER A 26 -0.49 -21.64 -15.42
N GLY A 27 -1.58 -21.78 -14.67
CA GLY A 27 -1.57 -22.44 -13.37
C GLY A 27 -1.67 -23.96 -13.47
N GLY A 28 -1.70 -24.60 -12.30
CA GLY A 28 -2.11 -25.99 -12.17
C GLY A 28 -3.64 -26.15 -12.21
N SER A 29 -4.13 -27.29 -11.74
CA SER A 29 -5.54 -27.72 -11.83
C SER A 29 -6.56 -27.00 -10.93
N SER A 30 -6.23 -25.84 -10.34
CA SER A 30 -7.11 -25.19 -9.34
C SER A 30 -8.40 -24.59 -9.94
N GLY A 31 -8.45 -24.33 -11.25
CA GLY A 31 -9.58 -23.67 -11.90
C GLY A 31 -9.76 -22.20 -11.49
N LEU A 32 -8.77 -21.58 -10.85
CA LEU A 32 -8.77 -20.16 -10.48
C LEU A 32 -7.81 -19.38 -11.40
N LEU A 33 -8.30 -18.26 -11.94
CA LEU A 33 -7.47 -17.22 -12.54
C LEU A 33 -7.37 -16.05 -11.57
N VAL A 34 -6.14 -15.70 -11.17
CA VAL A 34 -5.86 -14.50 -10.39
C VAL A 34 -5.32 -13.43 -11.34
N VAL A 35 -6.01 -12.30 -11.44
CA VAL A 35 -5.55 -11.11 -12.15
C VAL A 35 -4.79 -10.24 -11.14
N VAL A 36 -3.47 -10.15 -11.31
CA VAL A 36 -2.55 -9.52 -10.36
C VAL A 36 -2.05 -8.20 -10.92
N TYR A 37 -2.35 -7.10 -10.22
CA TYR A 37 -2.00 -5.75 -10.63
C TYR A 37 -0.76 -5.29 -9.85
N SER A 38 0.28 -4.90 -10.60
CA SER A 38 1.53 -4.40 -10.04
C SER A 38 1.33 -3.04 -9.34
N GLN A 39 1.99 -2.88 -8.20
CA GLN A 39 2.17 -1.60 -7.51
C GLN A 39 3.13 -0.65 -8.26
N VAL A 40 3.29 0.58 -7.78
CA VAL A 40 4.26 1.56 -8.33
C VAL A 40 5.71 1.06 -8.30
N ARG A 41 6.57 1.63 -9.16
CA ARG A 41 8.01 1.36 -9.27
C ARG A 41 8.35 -0.07 -9.68
N VAL A 42 7.46 -0.74 -10.41
CA VAL A 42 7.77 -2.04 -11.02
C VAL A 42 8.36 -1.78 -12.42
N PRO A 43 9.63 -2.14 -12.67
CA PRO A 43 10.27 -1.88 -13.96
C PRO A 43 9.59 -2.56 -15.14
N ASP A 44 9.82 -2.06 -16.35
CA ASP A 44 9.40 -2.74 -17.59
C ASP A 44 9.99 -4.17 -17.63
N GLY A 45 9.18 -5.13 -18.11
CA GLY A 45 9.50 -6.55 -18.10
C GLY A 45 9.43 -7.24 -16.74
N LYS A 46 9.08 -6.52 -15.66
CA LYS A 46 8.84 -7.09 -14.32
C LYS A 46 7.38 -6.92 -13.91
N PHE A 47 6.98 -7.72 -12.93
CA PHE A 47 5.62 -7.72 -12.40
C PHE A 47 5.65 -7.75 -10.87
N GLY A 48 4.85 -6.89 -10.26
CA GLY A 48 4.65 -6.86 -8.83
C GLY A 48 4.04 -8.17 -8.33
N LEU A 49 4.40 -8.57 -7.10
CA LEU A 49 3.80 -9.72 -6.40
C LEU A 49 4.04 -11.09 -7.06
N GLU A 50 4.74 -11.16 -8.20
CA GLU A 50 5.04 -12.38 -8.96
C GLU A 50 5.64 -13.48 -8.07
N ARG A 51 6.66 -13.14 -7.27
CA ARG A 51 7.33 -14.10 -6.39
C ARG A 51 6.40 -14.72 -5.35
N MET A 52 5.37 -14.00 -4.92
CA MET A 52 4.40 -14.54 -3.97
C MET A 52 3.51 -15.59 -4.65
N PHE A 53 3.09 -15.31 -5.89
CA PHE A 53 2.21 -16.18 -6.65
C PHE A 53 2.92 -17.34 -7.34
N SER A 54 4.25 -17.29 -7.51
CA SER A 54 5.04 -18.34 -8.18
C SER A 54 4.97 -19.71 -7.50
N ALA A 55 4.57 -19.78 -6.23
CA ALA A 55 4.41 -21.02 -5.48
C ALA A 55 2.95 -21.49 -5.37
N THR A 56 2.01 -20.82 -6.05
CA THR A 56 0.58 -21.16 -6.02
C THR A 56 0.20 -22.10 -7.17
N ARG A 57 -0.96 -22.75 -7.07
CA ARG A 57 -1.49 -23.63 -8.14
C ARG A 57 -2.44 -22.90 -9.08
N HIS A 58 -2.59 -21.59 -8.94
CA HIS A 58 -3.53 -20.78 -9.70
C HIS A 58 -2.91 -20.29 -11.00
N ALA A 59 -3.74 -20.10 -12.02
CA ALA A 59 -3.30 -19.34 -13.17
C ALA A 59 -3.22 -17.88 -12.76
N CYS A 60 -2.20 -17.17 -13.23
CA CYS A 60 -1.98 -15.78 -12.88
C CYS A 60 -1.82 -14.95 -14.16
N LEU A 61 -2.68 -13.95 -14.35
CA LEU A 61 -2.46 -12.88 -15.31
C LEU A 61 -1.83 -11.71 -14.57
N PHE A 62 -0.54 -11.47 -14.79
CA PHE A 62 0.14 -10.30 -14.23
C PHE A 62 -0.02 -9.11 -15.16
N LEU A 63 -0.35 -7.95 -14.59
CA LEU A 63 -0.48 -6.67 -15.28
C LEU A 63 0.48 -5.66 -14.63
N ASN A 64 1.15 -4.84 -15.44
CA ASN A 64 2.02 -3.77 -14.98
C ASN A 64 1.83 -2.53 -15.85
N ASP A 65 1.39 -1.43 -15.24
CA ASP A 65 1.42 -0.09 -15.85
C ASP A 65 2.81 0.52 -15.66
N THR A 66 3.65 0.43 -16.70
CA THR A 66 5.05 0.89 -16.65
C THR A 66 5.17 2.42 -16.54
N ARG A 67 4.08 3.15 -16.76
CA ARG A 67 4.00 4.60 -16.60
C ARG A 67 3.77 4.99 -15.14
N ASN A 68 3.36 4.05 -14.28
CA ASN A 68 2.85 4.32 -12.94
C ASN A 68 1.66 5.31 -12.97
N GLY A 69 0.75 5.16 -13.93
CA GLY A 69 -0.40 6.04 -14.16
C GLY A 69 -1.71 5.52 -13.56
N TRP A 70 -1.64 4.70 -12.50
CA TRP A 70 -2.81 4.11 -11.84
C TRP A 70 -3.71 3.28 -12.76
N TYR A 71 -3.17 2.78 -13.87
CA TYR A 71 -3.91 2.02 -14.88
C TYR A 71 -5.00 2.84 -15.59
N LEU A 72 -5.05 4.15 -15.39
CA LEU A 72 -6.03 5.04 -16.00
C LEU A 72 -5.84 5.10 -17.51
N GLY A 73 -6.95 5.04 -18.26
CA GLY A 73 -6.96 5.07 -19.72
C GLY A 73 -6.44 3.78 -20.36
N GLN A 74 -6.35 2.68 -19.61
CA GLN A 74 -5.93 1.35 -20.10
C GLN A 74 -7.03 0.29 -19.93
N GLU A 75 -8.27 0.70 -19.65
CA GLU A 75 -9.38 -0.16 -19.28
C GLU A 75 -9.68 -1.21 -20.36
N GLU A 76 -9.75 -0.78 -21.63
CA GLU A 76 -9.99 -1.68 -22.77
C GLU A 76 -8.85 -2.69 -22.97
N ALA A 77 -7.59 -2.24 -22.82
CA ALA A 77 -6.42 -3.10 -22.95
C ALA A 77 -6.34 -4.13 -21.81
N ILE A 78 -6.71 -3.72 -20.59
CA ILE A 78 -6.83 -4.62 -19.43
C ILE A 78 -7.92 -5.66 -19.68
N ASP A 79 -9.10 -5.24 -20.16
CA ASP A 79 -10.20 -6.15 -20.44
C ASP A 79 -9.87 -7.14 -21.55
N ALA A 80 -9.19 -6.70 -22.61
CA ALA A 80 -8.72 -7.57 -23.68
C ALA A 80 -7.71 -8.61 -23.18
N ALA A 81 -6.76 -8.20 -22.32
CA ALA A 81 -5.80 -9.12 -21.72
C ALA A 81 -6.47 -10.15 -20.80
N ILE A 82 -7.48 -9.72 -20.02
CA ILE A 82 -8.27 -10.62 -19.15
C ILE A 82 -9.09 -11.59 -19.99
N ALA A 83 -9.79 -11.12 -21.03
CA ALA A 83 -10.57 -11.96 -21.94
C ALA A 83 -9.69 -13.04 -22.60
N ALA A 84 -8.52 -12.64 -23.14
CA ALA A 84 -7.58 -13.59 -23.72
C ALA A 84 -7.08 -14.62 -22.69
N ALA A 85 -6.83 -14.21 -21.45
CA ALA A 85 -6.45 -15.14 -20.38
C ALA A 85 -7.60 -16.11 -20.02
N ILE A 86 -8.85 -15.64 -19.99
CA ILE A 86 -10.03 -16.48 -19.75
C ILE A 86 -10.17 -17.54 -20.85
N ASP A 87 -9.99 -17.16 -22.13
CA ASP A 87 -10.12 -18.09 -23.25
C ASP A 87 -9.08 -19.23 -23.20
N VAL A 88 -7.86 -18.90 -22.76
CA VAL A 88 -6.76 -19.87 -22.61
C VAL A 88 -6.93 -20.74 -21.37
N VAL A 89 -7.20 -20.14 -20.21
CA VAL A 89 -7.21 -20.84 -18.91
C VAL A 89 -8.53 -21.56 -18.65
N ARG A 90 -9.64 -21.02 -19.17
CA ARG A 90 -11.03 -21.45 -18.88
C ARG A 90 -11.29 -21.60 -17.38
N PRO A 91 -11.06 -20.54 -16.58
CA PRO A 91 -11.20 -20.60 -15.14
C PRO A 91 -12.67 -20.83 -14.72
N LYS A 92 -12.86 -21.50 -13.59
CA LYS A 92 -14.16 -21.61 -12.89
C LYS A 92 -14.45 -20.40 -12.00
N ARG A 93 -13.39 -19.71 -11.55
CA ARG A 93 -13.43 -18.54 -10.66
C ARG A 93 -12.37 -17.53 -11.10
N ILE A 94 -12.68 -16.25 -10.95
CA ILE A 94 -11.74 -15.13 -11.17
C ILE A 94 -11.56 -14.39 -9.86
N LEU A 95 -10.34 -13.87 -9.64
CA LEU A 95 -10.01 -13.02 -8.52
C LEU A 95 -9.12 -11.85 -8.97
N HIS A 96 -9.47 -10.63 -8.59
CA HIS A 96 -8.67 -9.42 -8.78
C HIS A 96 -7.85 -9.13 -7.53
N TYR A 97 -6.54 -8.93 -7.69
CA TYR A 97 -5.61 -8.80 -6.57
C TYR A 97 -4.57 -7.71 -6.81
N GLY A 98 -4.40 -6.80 -5.85
CA GLY A 98 -3.32 -5.82 -5.94
C GLY A 98 -3.11 -5.01 -4.67
N ALA A 99 -1.96 -4.32 -4.61
CA ALA A 99 -1.60 -3.44 -3.51
C ALA A 99 -1.23 -2.03 -3.99
N SER A 100 -1.56 -0.99 -3.20
CA SER A 100 -1.36 0.42 -3.53
C SER A 100 -2.01 0.77 -4.88
N MET A 101 -1.24 1.28 -5.85
CA MET A 101 -1.68 1.47 -7.25
C MET A 101 -2.34 0.22 -7.85
N GLY A 102 -1.80 -0.97 -7.60
CA GLY A 102 -2.41 -2.21 -8.07
C GLY A 102 -3.70 -2.56 -7.32
N GLY A 103 -3.82 -2.15 -6.05
CA GLY A 103 -5.04 -2.32 -5.26
C GLY A 103 -6.17 -1.48 -5.82
N TYR A 104 -5.87 -0.24 -6.22
CA TYR A 104 -6.81 0.61 -6.95
C TYR A 104 -7.29 -0.08 -8.24
N ALA A 105 -6.36 -0.52 -9.09
CA ALA A 105 -6.69 -1.17 -10.37
C ALA A 105 -7.50 -2.46 -10.21
N ALA A 106 -7.17 -3.28 -9.20
CA ALA A 106 -7.92 -4.48 -8.86
C ALA A 106 -9.36 -4.15 -8.46
N LEU A 107 -9.55 -3.09 -7.65
CA LEU A 107 -10.85 -2.64 -7.20
C LEU A 107 -11.71 -2.14 -8.35
N VAL A 108 -11.21 -1.17 -9.13
CA VAL A 108 -12.01 -0.51 -10.18
C VAL A 108 -12.29 -1.46 -11.34
N THR A 109 -11.32 -2.29 -11.72
CA THR A 109 -11.52 -3.30 -12.77
C THR A 109 -12.48 -4.39 -12.32
N GLY A 110 -12.31 -4.93 -11.11
CA GLY A 110 -13.18 -5.98 -10.60
C GLY A 110 -14.63 -5.52 -10.43
N LEU A 111 -14.84 -4.29 -9.95
CA LEU A 111 -16.19 -3.71 -9.84
C LEU A 111 -16.82 -3.48 -11.22
N ARG A 112 -16.05 -2.96 -12.18
CA ARG A 112 -16.53 -2.68 -13.54
C ARG A 112 -16.89 -3.95 -14.30
N ARG A 113 -16.10 -5.01 -14.15
CA ARG A 113 -16.31 -6.30 -14.83
C ARG A 113 -17.34 -7.18 -14.12
N GLY A 114 -17.38 -7.11 -12.79
CA GLY A 114 -18.32 -7.88 -11.97
C GLY A 114 -18.19 -9.40 -12.15
N ASP A 115 -17.01 -9.91 -12.48
CA ASP A 115 -16.76 -11.31 -12.85
C ASP A 115 -15.93 -12.10 -11.83
N GLY A 116 -15.49 -11.47 -10.74
CA GLY A 116 -14.67 -12.12 -9.72
C GLY A 116 -14.61 -11.42 -8.37
N ALA A 117 -14.07 -12.13 -7.39
CA ALA A 117 -13.79 -11.57 -6.06
C ALA A 117 -12.65 -10.56 -6.12
N ILE A 118 -12.60 -9.61 -5.18
CA ILE A 118 -11.60 -8.53 -5.14
C ILE A 118 -10.84 -8.56 -3.82
N HIS A 119 -9.52 -8.47 -3.89
CA HIS A 119 -8.64 -8.21 -2.75
C HIS A 119 -7.77 -6.97 -3.05
N ALA A 120 -8.14 -5.83 -2.47
CA ALA A 120 -7.47 -4.55 -2.69
C ALA A 120 -6.79 -4.07 -1.40
N PHE A 121 -5.46 -4.01 -1.42
CA PHE A 121 -4.65 -3.55 -0.29
C PHE A 121 -4.24 -2.08 -0.48
N GLY A 122 -4.57 -1.22 0.47
CA GLY A 122 -4.31 0.22 0.44
C GLY A 122 -4.73 0.92 -0.86
N PRO A 123 -5.92 0.65 -1.45
CA PRO A 123 -6.34 1.36 -2.64
C PRO A 123 -6.64 2.83 -2.32
N GLU A 124 -6.04 3.75 -3.06
CA GLU A 124 -6.38 5.17 -2.93
C GLU A 124 -7.74 5.44 -3.57
N LEU A 125 -8.80 5.61 -2.77
CA LEU A 125 -10.16 5.86 -3.27
C LEU A 125 -10.38 7.28 -3.83
N GLU A 126 -9.42 8.17 -3.57
CA GLU A 126 -9.37 9.54 -4.06
C GLU A 126 -7.92 9.83 -4.45
N LEU A 127 -7.63 9.80 -5.74
CA LEU A 127 -6.28 10.02 -6.28
C LEU A 127 -5.90 11.51 -6.18
N GLY A 128 -4.60 11.77 -6.11
CA GLY A 128 -3.98 13.09 -6.12
C GLY A 128 -3.96 13.81 -4.77
N ARG A 129 -4.44 13.19 -3.68
CA ARG A 129 -4.46 13.83 -2.34
C ARG A 129 -3.05 14.18 -1.86
N SER A 130 -2.86 15.31 -1.20
CA SER A 130 -1.54 15.70 -0.70
C SER A 130 -0.96 14.62 0.22
N GLY A 131 0.30 14.25 -0.02
CA GLY A 131 0.99 13.19 0.73
C GLY A 131 0.71 11.76 0.25
N SER A 132 -0.22 11.56 -0.70
CA SER A 132 -0.49 10.24 -1.30
C SER A 132 0.58 9.82 -2.32
N GLN A 133 0.64 8.53 -2.66
CA GLN A 133 1.53 8.08 -3.72
C GLN A 133 1.06 8.63 -5.06
N SER A 134 -0.25 8.64 -5.35
CA SER A 134 -0.75 9.17 -6.63
C SER A 134 -0.38 10.63 -6.86
N ALA A 135 -0.40 11.47 -5.83
CA ALA A 135 0.07 12.86 -5.91
C ALA A 135 1.58 12.95 -6.23
N LEU A 136 2.41 12.09 -5.62
CA LEU A 136 3.85 12.04 -5.90
C LEU A 136 4.17 11.67 -7.35
N TYR A 137 3.26 10.95 -8.02
CA TYR A 137 3.35 10.61 -9.45
C TYR A 137 2.64 11.61 -10.35
N GLY A 138 2.19 12.75 -9.81
CA GLY A 138 1.60 13.84 -10.59
C GLY A 138 0.16 13.61 -11.02
N LEU A 139 -0.55 12.65 -10.42
CA LEU A 139 -1.99 12.50 -10.65
C LEU A 139 -2.73 13.67 -9.98
N PRO A 140 -3.64 14.34 -10.71
CA PRO A 140 -4.34 15.50 -10.17
C PRO A 140 -5.36 15.10 -9.11
N HIS A 141 -5.49 15.92 -8.06
CA HIS A 141 -6.59 15.78 -7.12
C HIS A 141 -7.88 16.34 -7.75
N PRO A 142 -9.00 15.60 -7.75
CA PRO A 142 -10.29 16.07 -8.28
C PRO A 142 -10.94 17.20 -7.47
N GLY A 143 -10.31 17.65 -6.38
CA GLY A 143 -10.79 18.72 -5.50
C GLY A 143 -11.92 18.30 -4.56
N THR A 144 -12.75 17.33 -4.95
CA THR A 144 -13.85 16.84 -4.12
C THR A 144 -14.05 15.31 -4.22
N PRO A 145 -14.63 14.69 -3.17
CA PRO A 145 -15.17 13.34 -3.19
C PRO A 145 -16.06 12.99 -4.40
N ALA A 146 -16.85 13.95 -4.87
CA ALA A 146 -17.73 13.79 -6.02
C ALA A 146 -16.95 13.82 -7.34
N GLY A 147 -15.95 14.70 -7.43
CA GLY A 147 -15.02 14.71 -8.56
C GLY A 147 -14.21 13.42 -8.67
N ALA A 148 -13.79 12.83 -7.54
CA ALA A 148 -13.11 11.53 -7.55
C ALA A 148 -13.98 10.40 -8.12
N LEU A 149 -15.28 10.38 -7.77
CA LEU A 149 -16.23 9.42 -8.34
C LEU A 149 -16.55 9.69 -9.81
N ALA A 150 -16.49 10.95 -10.25
CA ALA A 150 -16.64 11.29 -11.65
C ALA A 150 -15.43 10.83 -12.49
N LEU A 151 -14.23 10.79 -11.89
CA LEU A 151 -13.02 10.29 -12.54
C LEU A 151 -13.00 8.76 -12.66
N ASP A 152 -13.54 8.05 -11.67
CA ASP A 152 -13.69 6.60 -11.75
C ASP A 152 -15.10 6.13 -11.30
N PRO A 153 -16.07 6.12 -12.23
CA PRO A 153 -17.43 5.71 -11.94
C PRO A 153 -17.56 4.27 -11.43
N ALA A 154 -16.55 3.42 -11.64
CA ALA A 154 -16.60 2.03 -11.17
C ALA A 154 -16.64 1.95 -9.64
N LEU A 155 -16.08 2.94 -8.93
CA LEU A 155 -16.15 3.03 -7.48
C LEU A 155 -17.58 3.19 -6.95
N ASP A 156 -18.53 3.71 -7.75
CA ASP A 156 -19.96 3.71 -7.40
C ASP A 156 -20.52 2.28 -7.27
N GLY A 157 -19.88 1.30 -7.89
CA GLY A 157 -20.20 -0.13 -7.73
C GLY A 157 -20.15 -0.59 -6.28
N LEU A 158 -19.34 0.04 -5.43
CA LEU A 158 -19.31 -0.25 -3.99
C LEU A 158 -20.61 0.09 -3.26
N ARG A 159 -21.46 0.97 -3.81
CA ARG A 159 -22.75 1.33 -3.19
C ARG A 159 -23.88 0.37 -3.58
N ARG A 160 -23.62 -0.53 -4.52
CA ARG A 160 -24.61 -1.45 -5.09
C ARG A 160 -24.52 -2.80 -4.39
N GLU A 161 -25.49 -3.66 -4.67
CA GLU A 161 -25.39 -5.07 -4.29
C GLU A 161 -24.18 -5.70 -4.99
N LEU A 162 -23.25 -6.23 -4.21
CA LEU A 162 -22.02 -6.80 -4.71
C LEU A 162 -22.24 -8.26 -5.14
N VAL A 163 -22.11 -8.52 -6.43
CA VAL A 163 -22.23 -9.87 -7.01
C VAL A 163 -21.14 -10.81 -6.49
N HIS A 164 -19.96 -10.26 -6.20
CA HIS A 164 -18.81 -10.99 -5.70
C HIS A 164 -18.22 -10.35 -4.45
N PRO A 165 -17.54 -11.13 -3.58
CA PRO A 165 -16.90 -10.59 -2.40
C PRO A 165 -15.85 -9.54 -2.73
N VAL A 166 -15.92 -8.40 -2.06
CA VAL A 166 -14.91 -7.33 -2.12
C VAL A 166 -14.25 -7.22 -0.77
N HIS A 167 -12.92 -7.32 -0.73
CA HIS A 167 -12.10 -7.21 0.47
C HIS A 167 -11.18 -5.99 0.35
N LEU A 168 -11.34 -5.04 1.27
CA LEU A 168 -10.57 -3.80 1.33
C LEU A 168 -9.68 -3.83 2.57
N TYR A 169 -8.36 -3.71 2.40
CA TYR A 169 -7.40 -3.75 3.50
C TYR A 169 -6.71 -2.41 3.63
N PHE A 170 -6.78 -1.76 4.79
CA PHE A 170 -6.16 -0.46 5.03
C PHE A 170 -5.28 -0.50 6.27
N GLY A 171 -4.04 -0.03 6.17
CA GLY A 171 -3.13 0.12 7.29
C GLY A 171 -3.30 1.46 8.00
N HIS A 172 -4.01 1.49 9.12
CA HIS A 172 -4.36 2.75 9.79
C HIS A 172 -3.20 3.45 10.51
N LEU A 173 -1.98 2.92 10.47
CA LEU A 173 -0.77 3.68 10.86
C LEU A 173 -0.35 4.70 9.78
N ASP A 174 -1.04 4.73 8.64
CA ASP A 174 -0.81 5.66 7.55
C ASP A 174 -2.03 6.59 7.34
N PRO A 175 -1.83 7.91 7.24
CA PRO A 175 -2.93 8.86 7.00
C PRO A 175 -3.69 8.63 5.68
N VAL A 176 -3.01 8.19 4.62
CA VAL A 176 -3.60 7.98 3.29
C VAL A 176 -4.56 6.79 3.32
N ASP A 177 -4.18 5.70 3.99
CA ASP A 177 -5.04 4.55 4.18
C ASP A 177 -6.21 4.86 5.12
N SER A 178 -5.98 5.66 6.17
CA SER A 178 -7.06 6.14 7.05
C SER A 178 -8.08 6.99 6.30
N ALA A 179 -7.65 7.72 5.27
CA ALA A 179 -8.54 8.42 4.35
C ALA A 179 -9.48 7.46 3.61
N GLY A 180 -8.96 6.33 3.14
CA GLY A 180 -9.76 5.25 2.54
C GLY A 180 -10.78 4.67 3.52
N VAL A 181 -10.37 4.35 4.75
CA VAL A 181 -11.26 3.87 5.81
C VAL A 181 -12.37 4.88 6.10
N ALA A 182 -12.02 6.15 6.31
CA ALA A 182 -12.97 7.22 6.58
C ALA A 182 -14.02 7.33 5.46
N ARG A 183 -13.61 7.17 4.20
CA ARG A 183 -14.51 7.22 3.05
C ARG A 183 -15.46 6.03 3.00
N VAL A 184 -14.95 4.81 3.19
CA VAL A 184 -15.77 3.58 3.22
C VAL A 184 -16.84 3.69 4.30
N LEU A 185 -16.45 4.09 5.53
CA LEU A 185 -17.36 4.28 6.65
C LEU A 185 -18.35 5.43 6.45
N ALA A 186 -17.93 6.51 5.80
CA ALA A 186 -18.78 7.69 5.58
C ALA A 186 -19.89 7.45 4.57
N GLN A 187 -19.60 6.65 3.54
CA GLN A 187 -20.53 6.43 2.43
C GLN A 187 -21.29 5.10 2.55
N GLY A 188 -21.02 4.31 3.60
CA GLY A 188 -21.63 2.98 3.77
C GLY A 188 -21.30 2.06 2.60
N LEU A 189 -20.07 2.16 2.07
CA LEU A 189 -19.64 1.35 0.93
C LEU A 189 -19.67 -0.13 1.32
N GLY A 190 -20.21 -0.96 0.42
CA GLY A 190 -20.24 -2.41 0.56
C GLY A 190 -18.85 -3.04 0.52
N GLY A 191 -18.81 -4.33 0.84
CA GLY A 191 -17.57 -5.11 0.95
C GLY A 191 -17.10 -5.27 2.39
N ARG A 192 -16.11 -6.13 2.59
CA ARG A 192 -15.48 -6.35 3.89
C ARG A 192 -14.32 -5.39 4.05
N LEU A 193 -14.44 -4.50 5.03
CA LEU A 193 -13.39 -3.57 5.43
C LEU A 193 -12.53 -4.22 6.51
N PHE A 194 -11.23 -4.31 6.25
CA PHE A 194 -10.21 -4.70 7.22
C PHE A 194 -9.40 -3.48 7.63
N ASP A 195 -9.71 -2.94 8.81
CA ASP A 195 -8.96 -1.86 9.45
C ASP A 195 -7.77 -2.45 10.24
N LEU A 196 -6.58 -2.34 9.65
CA LEU A 196 -5.39 -3.08 10.08
C LEU A 196 -4.40 -2.20 10.83
N ALA A 197 -3.93 -2.70 11.97
CA ALA A 197 -2.77 -2.17 12.68
C ALA A 197 -1.50 -2.42 11.85
N SER A 198 -1.31 -1.58 10.83
CA SER A 198 -0.27 -1.69 9.82
C SER A 198 -0.03 -0.34 9.13
N CYS A 199 1.07 -0.22 8.39
CA CYS A 199 1.33 0.90 7.49
C CYS A 199 0.69 0.69 6.11
N HIS A 200 0.80 1.68 5.20
CA HIS A 200 0.33 1.58 3.81
C HIS A 200 0.80 0.31 3.09
N ALA A 201 2.04 -0.13 3.33
CA ALA A 201 2.57 -1.40 2.83
C ALA A 201 2.04 -2.62 3.64
N SER A 202 0.74 -2.64 3.93
CA SER A 202 0.08 -3.67 4.74
C SER A 202 0.24 -5.06 4.11
N HIS A 203 0.22 -5.17 2.80
CA HIS A 203 0.51 -6.42 2.10
C HIS A 203 1.86 -7.05 2.50
N ASP A 204 2.94 -6.25 2.54
CA ASP A 204 4.28 -6.71 2.94
C ASP A 204 4.35 -7.03 4.43
N HIS A 205 3.57 -6.31 5.25
CA HIS A 205 3.40 -6.63 6.66
C HIS A 205 2.79 -8.03 6.84
N LEU A 206 1.68 -8.30 6.14
CA LEU A 206 1.00 -9.59 6.17
C LEU A 206 1.88 -10.73 5.61
N TYR A 207 2.76 -10.42 4.66
CA TYR A 207 3.75 -11.37 4.15
C TYR A 207 4.75 -11.78 5.24
N THR A 208 5.31 -10.80 5.96
CA THR A 208 6.23 -11.03 7.08
C THR A 208 5.59 -11.90 8.17
N LEU A 209 4.31 -11.67 8.48
CA LEU A 209 3.56 -12.43 9.49
C LEU A 209 3.04 -13.79 9.02
N ASN A 210 3.34 -14.18 7.77
CA ASN A 210 2.83 -15.39 7.11
C ASN A 210 1.29 -15.45 7.04
N VAL A 211 0.60 -14.29 7.04
CA VAL A 211 -0.85 -14.22 6.91
C VAL A 211 -1.23 -14.31 5.44
N ILE A 212 -0.68 -13.43 4.61
CA ILE A 212 -1.10 -13.35 3.20
C ILE A 212 -0.77 -14.62 2.42
N ARG A 213 0.35 -15.30 2.75
CA ARG A 213 0.71 -16.59 2.16
C ARG A 213 -0.30 -17.70 2.44
N LYS A 214 -1.00 -17.66 3.57
CA LYS A 214 -2.06 -18.63 3.89
C LYS A 214 -3.32 -18.34 3.08
N ILE A 215 -3.68 -17.06 2.96
CA ILE A 215 -4.83 -16.60 2.18
C ILE A 215 -4.62 -16.92 0.69
N THR A 216 -3.52 -16.47 0.10
CA THR A 216 -3.27 -16.56 -1.36
C THR A 216 -2.92 -17.96 -1.87
N ARG A 217 -2.68 -18.92 -0.96
CA ARG A 217 -2.42 -20.31 -1.35
C ARG A 217 -3.61 -20.96 -2.06
N THR A 218 -4.84 -20.63 -1.64
CA THR A 218 -6.06 -21.17 -2.24
C THR A 218 -7.19 -20.15 -2.41
N PHE A 219 -7.18 -19.05 -1.63
CA PHE A 219 -8.29 -18.11 -1.49
C PHE A 219 -9.59 -18.73 -0.94
N ASP A 220 -9.49 -19.85 -0.22
CA ASP A 220 -10.64 -20.47 0.45
C ASP A 220 -10.64 -20.21 1.97
N ARG A 221 -9.56 -19.65 2.50
CA ARG A 221 -9.49 -19.24 3.92
C ARG A 221 -10.13 -17.88 4.09
N ASP A 222 -10.91 -17.70 5.17
CA ASP A 222 -11.45 -16.39 5.50
C ASP A 222 -10.29 -15.44 5.88
N PRO A 223 -10.13 -14.30 5.19
CA PRO A 223 -9.14 -13.32 5.59
C PRO A 223 -9.33 -12.82 7.03
N GLU A 224 -10.56 -12.72 7.51
CA GLU A 224 -10.87 -12.23 8.86
C GLU A 224 -10.21 -13.11 9.93
N ASP A 225 -10.37 -14.43 9.83
CA ASP A 225 -9.79 -15.40 10.76
C ASP A 225 -8.26 -15.29 10.80
N GLU A 226 -7.61 -15.22 9.63
CA GLU A 226 -6.15 -15.18 9.54
C GLU A 226 -5.56 -13.85 10.04
N LEU A 227 -6.29 -12.74 9.87
CA LEU A 227 -5.92 -11.42 10.38
C LEU A 227 -6.17 -11.30 11.89
N ALA A 228 -7.33 -11.77 12.38
CA ALA A 228 -7.69 -11.79 13.80
C ALA A 228 -6.72 -12.67 14.60
N ALA A 229 -6.30 -13.81 14.05
CA ALA A 229 -5.31 -14.70 14.67
C ALA A 229 -3.93 -14.04 14.91
N ARG A 230 -3.66 -12.90 14.26
CA ARG A 230 -2.45 -12.08 14.48
C ARG A 230 -2.71 -10.77 15.23
N GLY A 231 -3.94 -10.55 15.70
CA GLY A 231 -4.31 -9.31 16.40
C GLY A 231 -4.18 -8.07 15.53
N LEU A 232 -4.35 -8.20 14.21
CA LEU A 232 -4.17 -7.11 13.26
C LEU A 232 -5.42 -6.27 13.05
N ILE A 233 -6.61 -6.85 13.20
CA ILE A 233 -7.88 -6.11 13.07
C ILE A 233 -8.06 -5.29 14.34
N ARG A 234 -7.94 -3.97 14.22
CA ARG A 234 -8.06 -3.03 15.36
C ARG A 234 -8.86 -1.80 14.95
N PRO A 235 -10.19 -1.92 14.85
CA PRO A 235 -11.04 -0.85 14.39
C PRO A 235 -10.87 0.41 15.25
N LEU A 236 -10.66 1.55 14.61
CA LEU A 236 -10.62 2.85 15.28
C LEU A 236 -11.90 3.66 15.04
N PRO A 237 -12.21 4.67 15.87
CA PRO A 237 -13.37 5.52 15.66
C PRO A 237 -13.30 6.22 14.30
N ARG A 238 -14.44 6.36 13.61
CA ARG A 238 -14.53 7.11 12.34
C ARG A 238 -13.93 8.51 12.44
N ALA A 239 -14.15 9.20 13.57
CA ALA A 239 -13.60 10.52 13.83
C ALA A 239 -12.06 10.52 13.84
N PHE A 240 -11.43 9.44 14.33
CA PHE A 240 -9.98 9.29 14.28
C PHE A 240 -9.49 9.19 12.84
N HIS A 241 -10.06 8.29 12.03
CA HIS A 241 -9.62 8.14 10.64
C HIS A 241 -9.77 9.43 9.83
N ALA A 242 -10.92 10.11 9.97
CA ALA A 242 -11.17 11.35 9.26
C ALA A 242 -10.18 12.46 9.67
N GLY A 243 -9.96 12.65 10.98
CA GLY A 243 -9.05 13.68 11.47
C GLY A 243 -7.58 13.33 11.24
N PHE A 244 -7.17 12.06 11.35
CA PHE A 244 -5.80 11.63 11.09
C PHE A 244 -5.45 11.77 9.60
N ALA A 245 -6.38 11.42 8.71
CA ALA A 245 -6.23 11.66 7.28
C ALA A 245 -6.11 13.16 6.96
N ALA A 246 -6.99 13.99 7.51
CA ALA A 246 -6.96 15.44 7.29
C ALA A 246 -5.66 16.07 7.82
N ALA A 247 -5.19 15.65 9.00
CA ALA A 247 -3.93 16.13 9.57
C ALA A 247 -2.72 15.71 8.72
N GLY A 248 -2.70 14.46 8.22
CA GLY A 248 -1.64 14.00 7.31
C GLY A 248 -1.61 14.77 5.99
N GLU A 249 -2.78 15.03 5.40
CA GLU A 249 -2.90 15.80 4.17
C GLU A 249 -2.47 17.27 4.36
N ALA A 250 -2.89 17.91 5.44
CA ALA A 250 -2.50 19.26 5.79
C ALA A 250 -0.98 19.37 6.00
N LEU A 251 -0.37 18.44 6.75
CA LEU A 251 1.08 18.42 6.94
C LEU A 251 1.82 18.25 5.61
N ALA A 252 1.34 17.35 4.74
CA ALA A 252 1.94 17.13 3.42
C ALA A 252 1.78 18.34 2.47
N ALA A 253 0.73 19.15 2.66
CA ALA A 253 0.53 20.42 1.97
C ALA A 253 1.40 21.57 2.54
N GLY A 254 2.18 21.31 3.59
CA GLY A 254 3.01 22.31 4.27
C GLY A 254 2.25 23.18 5.27
N GLU A 255 1.02 22.80 5.62
CA GLU A 255 0.24 23.48 6.65
C GLU A 255 0.76 23.14 8.05
N ARG A 256 0.57 24.08 8.97
CA ARG A 256 0.93 23.88 10.38
C ARG A 256 -0.23 23.23 11.12
N LEU A 257 0.03 22.10 11.75
CA LEU A 257 -0.91 21.44 12.64
C LEU A 257 -0.86 22.07 14.04
N THR A 258 -2.02 22.29 14.63
CA THR A 258 -2.12 22.80 16.01
C THR A 258 -1.98 21.67 17.03
N PRO A 259 -1.45 21.94 18.24
CA PRO A 259 -1.42 20.96 19.33
C PRO A 259 -2.81 20.41 19.66
N GLU A 260 -3.84 21.28 19.67
CA GLU A 260 -5.22 20.90 20.01
C GLU A 260 -5.79 19.88 19.02
N GLN A 261 -5.54 20.04 17.72
CA GLN A 261 -5.95 19.06 16.71
C GLN A 261 -5.29 17.69 16.96
N LEU A 262 -4.00 17.68 17.28
CA LEU A 262 -3.23 16.46 17.50
C LEU A 262 -3.58 15.77 18.82
N ASP A 263 -3.87 16.54 19.86
CA ASP A 263 -4.28 16.02 21.17
C ASP A 263 -5.71 15.45 21.12
N ALA A 264 -6.62 16.08 20.36
CA ALA A 264 -7.95 15.51 20.12
C ALA A 264 -7.86 14.14 19.43
N LEU A 265 -6.96 13.97 18.46
CA LEU A 265 -6.70 12.67 17.84
C LEU A 265 -6.08 11.67 18.81
N ALA A 266 -5.14 12.12 19.65
CA ALA A 266 -4.48 11.27 20.64
C ALA A 266 -5.45 10.74 21.70
N ALA A 267 -6.48 11.52 22.05
CA ALA A 267 -7.55 11.07 22.94
C ALA A 267 -8.41 9.94 22.33
N LEU A 268 -8.57 9.92 21.00
CA LEU A 268 -9.34 8.89 20.29
C LEU A 268 -8.55 7.60 20.08
N ALA A 269 -7.23 7.67 19.97
CA ALA A 269 -6.34 6.51 19.82
C ALA A 269 -5.04 6.68 20.62
N PRO A 270 -5.08 6.51 21.95
CA PRO A 270 -3.90 6.67 22.80
C PRO A 270 -2.77 5.72 22.41
N GLY A 271 -1.55 6.25 22.28
CA GLY A 271 -0.36 5.46 21.94
C GLY A 271 -0.32 4.97 20.48
N HIS A 272 -1.19 5.45 19.61
CA HIS A 272 -1.21 5.05 18.20
C HIS A 272 0.09 5.45 17.48
N ALA A 273 0.86 4.45 17.03
CA ALA A 273 2.21 4.66 16.48
C ALA A 273 2.24 5.57 15.23
N GLY A 274 1.25 5.47 14.35
CA GLY A 274 1.14 6.34 13.18
C GLY A 274 0.87 7.80 13.55
N LEU A 275 0.12 8.04 14.63
CA LEU A 275 -0.15 9.39 15.11
C LEU A 275 1.08 9.97 15.81
N LEU A 276 1.78 9.17 16.63
CA LEU A 276 3.04 9.58 17.26
C LEU A 276 4.06 10.02 16.20
N ARG A 277 4.17 9.26 15.10
CA ARG A 277 5.00 9.63 13.96
C ARG A 277 4.56 10.96 13.33
N LEU A 278 3.28 11.13 13.02
CA LEU A 278 2.77 12.39 12.44
C LEU A 278 3.03 13.58 13.35
N ARG A 279 2.82 13.43 14.67
CA ARG A 279 3.11 14.48 15.65
C ARG A 279 4.59 14.83 15.69
N ALA A 280 5.47 13.83 15.57
CA ALA A 280 6.91 14.05 15.53
C ALA A 280 7.33 14.84 14.27
N GLU A 281 6.80 14.46 13.11
CA GLU A 281 7.05 15.16 11.85
C GLU A 281 6.51 16.61 11.89
N ALA A 282 5.32 16.82 12.47
CA ALA A 282 4.76 18.16 12.68
C ALA A 282 5.61 19.02 13.62
N ALA A 283 6.05 18.47 14.76
CA ALA A 283 6.93 19.15 15.71
C ALA A 283 8.24 19.57 15.02
N ALA A 284 8.88 18.66 14.28
CA ALA A 284 10.08 18.95 13.51
C ALA A 284 9.87 20.07 12.48
N GLY A 285 8.72 20.07 11.77
CA GLY A 285 8.36 21.12 10.82
C GLY A 285 8.19 22.52 11.43
N THR A 286 7.95 22.60 12.75
CA THR A 286 7.88 23.88 13.49
C THR A 286 9.18 24.23 14.23
N GLY A 287 10.21 23.38 14.14
CA GLY A 287 11.51 23.58 14.80
C GLY A 287 11.60 23.02 16.22
N ASP A 288 10.53 22.42 16.76
CA ASP A 288 10.58 21.73 18.05
C ASP A 288 11.16 20.31 17.89
N LEU A 289 12.46 20.27 17.62
CA LEU A 289 13.18 19.02 17.38
C LEU A 289 13.28 18.15 18.64
N ALA A 290 13.24 18.74 19.83
CA ALA A 290 13.29 17.98 21.09
C ALA A 290 12.03 17.14 21.24
N LEU A 291 10.85 17.77 21.06
CA LEU A 291 9.58 17.06 21.05
C LEU A 291 9.50 16.02 19.91
N ALA A 292 10.01 16.36 18.72
CA ALA A 292 10.05 15.44 17.59
C ALA A 292 10.83 14.15 17.90
N VAL A 293 12.00 14.28 18.53
CA VAL A 293 12.81 13.13 18.96
C VAL A 293 12.07 12.26 19.96
N ASP A 294 11.45 12.86 20.98
CA ASP A 294 10.75 12.13 22.04
C ASP A 294 9.52 11.38 21.49
N LEU A 295 8.73 12.03 20.63
CA LEU A 295 7.56 11.43 19.99
C LEU A 295 7.93 10.28 19.05
N MET A 296 9.00 10.42 18.27
CA MET A 296 9.46 9.35 17.37
C MET A 296 9.98 8.15 18.16
N GLN A 297 10.73 8.41 19.24
CA GLN A 297 11.17 7.35 20.16
C GLN A 297 9.96 6.64 20.81
N ALA A 298 8.91 7.37 21.17
CA ALA A 298 7.68 6.78 21.67
C ALA A 298 6.97 5.92 20.62
N ALA A 299 6.96 6.35 19.34
CA ALA A 299 6.42 5.56 18.24
C ALA A 299 7.20 4.24 18.07
N GLU A 300 8.54 4.30 18.04
CA GLU A 300 9.42 3.13 17.98
C GLU A 300 9.16 2.17 19.15
N ALA A 301 9.04 2.69 20.37
CA ALA A 301 8.75 1.89 21.55
C ALA A 301 7.35 1.23 21.49
N ALA A 302 6.34 1.95 20.98
CA ALA A 302 5.00 1.38 20.79
C ALA A 302 5.02 0.21 19.79
N ILE A 303 5.76 0.35 18.68
CA ILE A 303 5.93 -0.72 17.69
C ILE A 303 6.67 -1.92 18.29
N ALA A 304 7.76 -1.68 19.02
CA ALA A 304 8.60 -2.74 19.59
C ALA A 304 7.86 -3.57 20.64
N ARG A 305 6.95 -2.95 21.41
CA ARG A 305 6.16 -3.63 22.44
C ARG A 305 4.98 -4.41 21.88
N ASP A 306 4.61 -4.18 20.62
CA ASP A 306 3.41 -4.77 20.02
C ASP A 306 3.75 -5.98 19.14
N PRO A 307 3.32 -7.20 19.51
CA PRO A 307 3.59 -8.41 18.75
C PRO A 307 3.01 -8.40 17.32
N ALA A 308 1.97 -7.61 17.05
CA ALA A 308 1.46 -7.47 15.70
C ALA A 308 2.36 -6.54 14.88
N LEU A 309 2.91 -5.48 15.47
CA LEU A 309 3.64 -4.43 14.75
C LEU A 309 5.13 -4.73 14.56
N HIS A 310 5.70 -5.68 15.31
CA HIS A 310 7.11 -6.09 15.14
C HIS A 310 7.44 -6.54 13.69
N GLY A 311 6.43 -7.01 12.96
CA GLY A 311 6.52 -7.53 11.60
C GLY A 311 6.43 -6.45 10.53
N LEU A 312 6.26 -5.18 10.91
CA LEU A 312 6.14 -4.07 9.97
C LEU A 312 7.30 -4.08 8.96
N PRO A 313 7.04 -3.68 7.70
CA PRO A 313 8.06 -3.71 6.65
C PRO A 313 9.34 -3.01 7.08
N LYS A 314 10.48 -3.66 6.81
CA LYS A 314 11.81 -3.17 7.17
C LYS A 314 12.05 -1.71 6.77
N ARG A 315 11.58 -1.31 5.57
CA ARG A 315 11.71 0.06 5.07
C ARG A 315 11.00 1.05 6.00
N TRP A 316 9.76 0.75 6.37
CA TRP A 316 8.96 1.60 7.25
C TRP A 316 9.59 1.69 8.65
N ARG A 317 9.97 0.55 9.27
CA ARG A 317 10.62 0.55 10.60
C ARG A 317 11.95 1.29 10.63
N LYS A 318 12.70 1.31 9.52
CA LYS A 318 13.99 1.99 9.42
C LYS A 318 13.83 3.52 9.29
N ASP A 319 12.75 4.00 8.68
CA ASP A 319 12.58 5.45 8.47
C ASP A 319 12.43 6.23 9.80
N LEU A 320 11.84 5.61 10.83
CA LEU A 320 11.64 6.23 12.14
C LEU A 320 12.98 6.62 12.83
N PRO A 321 13.89 5.68 13.11
CA PRO A 321 15.15 6.01 13.78
C PRO A 321 16.08 6.85 12.91
N LEU A 322 15.98 6.79 11.57
CA LEU A 322 16.75 7.68 10.68
C LEU A 322 16.30 9.14 10.79
N ALA A 323 14.99 9.38 10.80
CA ALA A 323 14.45 10.72 11.04
C ALA A 323 14.88 11.25 12.41
N ARG A 324 14.74 10.42 13.45
CA ARG A 324 15.16 10.76 14.82
C ARG A 324 16.66 11.07 14.91
N ALA A 325 17.52 10.27 14.27
CA ALA A 325 18.95 10.53 14.23
C ALA A 325 19.27 11.88 13.57
N GLY A 326 18.61 12.21 12.44
CA GLY A 326 18.76 13.52 11.80
C GLY A 326 18.41 14.68 12.73
N TRP A 327 17.29 14.59 13.44
CA TRP A 327 16.89 15.63 14.40
C TRP A 327 17.81 15.71 15.62
N MET A 328 18.34 14.57 16.09
CA MET A 328 19.36 14.54 17.15
C MET A 328 20.64 15.26 16.72
N LEU A 329 21.09 15.07 15.49
CA LEU A 329 22.26 15.78 14.95
C LEU A 329 22.01 17.30 14.89
N ALA A 330 20.85 17.72 14.41
CA ALA A 330 20.46 19.14 14.36
C ALA A 330 20.36 19.78 15.76
N LEU A 331 20.08 18.99 16.80
CA LEU A 331 20.11 19.42 18.21
C LEU A 331 21.53 19.39 18.84
N GLY A 332 22.57 19.01 18.09
CA GLY A 332 23.92 18.83 18.61
C GLY A 332 24.11 17.59 19.49
N ARG A 333 23.17 16.65 19.49
CA ARG A 333 23.24 15.37 20.24
C ARG A 333 24.02 14.32 19.45
N THR A 334 25.23 14.68 19.00
CA THR A 334 26.01 13.91 18.02
C THR A 334 26.34 12.49 18.47
N GLU A 335 26.78 12.31 19.71
CA GLU A 335 27.14 10.99 20.24
C GLU A 335 25.95 10.03 20.26
N ALA A 336 24.79 10.50 20.75
CA ALA A 336 23.56 9.71 20.80
C ALA A 336 23.05 9.37 19.38
N ALA A 337 23.16 10.31 18.44
CA ALA A 337 22.79 10.06 17.04
C ALA A 337 23.71 9.02 16.38
N LEU A 338 25.03 9.10 16.61
CA LEU A 338 25.99 8.13 16.07
C LEU A 338 25.77 6.72 16.63
N ALA A 339 25.47 6.59 17.93
CA ALA A 339 25.10 5.32 18.55
C ALA A 339 23.84 4.74 17.90
N LEU A 340 22.78 5.55 17.75
CA LEU A 340 21.54 5.13 17.08
C LEU A 340 21.77 4.68 15.63
N LEU A 341 22.62 5.38 14.89
CA LEU A 341 22.97 5.03 13.51
C LEU A 341 23.77 3.71 13.43
N ALA A 342 24.61 3.43 14.43
CA ALA A 342 25.29 2.14 14.55
C ALA A 342 24.28 1.00 14.78
N ASP A 343 23.36 1.16 15.73
CA ASP A 343 22.29 0.19 16.00
C ASP A 343 21.40 -0.04 14.77
N CYS A 344 21.10 1.03 14.02
CA CYS A 344 20.35 0.93 12.77
C CYS A 344 21.10 0.12 11.72
N ARG A 345 22.42 0.31 11.59
CA ARG A 345 23.24 -0.44 10.65
C ARG A 345 23.34 -1.91 11.02
N GLU A 346 23.42 -2.23 12.30
CA GLU A 346 23.39 -3.61 12.78
C GLU A 346 22.03 -4.27 12.51
N THR A 347 20.94 -3.58 12.86
CA THR A 347 19.57 -4.11 12.74
C THR A 347 19.11 -4.22 11.30
N PHE A 348 19.45 -3.24 10.46
CA PHE A 348 18.92 -3.10 9.10
C PHE A 348 19.96 -3.32 8.01
N GLY A 349 21.24 -3.53 8.35
CA GLY A 349 22.32 -3.65 7.37
C GLY A 349 22.72 -2.31 6.73
N PRO A 350 23.61 -2.36 5.72
CA PRO A 350 24.10 -1.17 5.03
C PRO A 350 22.97 -0.37 4.35
N ASP A 351 23.05 0.96 4.43
CA ASP A 351 22.12 1.91 3.79
C ASP A 351 22.80 3.26 3.56
N GLU A 352 22.64 3.82 2.35
CA GLU A 352 23.27 5.10 1.98
C GLU A 352 22.82 6.26 2.87
N ARG A 353 21.58 6.25 3.40
CA ARG A 353 21.11 7.31 4.30
C ARG A 353 21.76 7.22 5.69
N ILE A 354 22.04 6.00 6.15
CA ILE A 354 22.81 5.81 7.40
C ILE A 354 24.20 6.40 7.21
N ASP A 355 24.86 6.04 6.10
CA ASP A 355 26.23 6.47 5.83
C ASP A 355 26.31 7.99 5.62
N ALA A 356 25.33 8.59 4.94
CA ALA A 356 25.23 10.05 4.77
C ALA A 356 25.05 10.78 6.11
N LEU A 357 24.17 10.31 6.99
CA LEU A 357 23.95 10.92 8.32
C LEU A 357 25.20 10.80 9.21
N ARG A 358 25.91 9.66 9.15
CA ARG A 358 27.18 9.49 9.87
C ARG A 358 28.26 10.45 9.37
N ALA A 359 28.40 10.59 8.05
CA ALA A 359 29.36 11.53 7.47
C ALA A 359 29.03 13.00 7.83
N ALA A 360 27.74 13.37 7.87
CA ALA A 360 27.30 14.69 8.32
C ALA A 360 27.69 14.95 9.79
N ALA A 361 27.51 13.94 10.66
CA ALA A 361 27.89 14.00 12.07
C ALA A 361 29.41 14.19 12.28
N GLU A 362 30.24 13.50 11.48
CA GLU A 362 31.71 13.55 11.57
C GLU A 362 32.30 14.85 11.04
N THR A 363 31.63 15.51 10.08
CA THR A 363 32.11 16.75 9.44
C THR A 363 31.59 18.04 10.08
N GLY A 364 30.70 17.93 11.07
CA GLY A 364 30.07 19.09 11.73
C GLY A 364 29.16 19.91 10.81
N ARG A 365 28.75 19.35 9.66
CA ARG A 365 27.79 19.96 8.73
C ARG A 365 26.44 19.25 8.93
N GLY A 366 25.74 19.66 9.99
CA GLY A 366 24.36 19.25 10.27
C GLY A 366 23.34 20.11 9.55
#